data_AF-A0A959F9D7-F1
#
_entry.id   AF-A0A959F9D7-F1
#
_cell.length_a   1.000
_cell.length_b   1.000
_cell.length_c   1.000
_cell.angle_alpha   90.00
_cell.angle_beta   90.00
_cell.angle_gamma   90.00
#
_symmetry.space_group_name_H-M   'P 1'
#
loop_
_entity.id
_entity.type
_entity.pdbx_description
1 polymer ?
#
loop_
_entity_poly.entity_id
_entity_poly.type
_entity_poly.pdbx_seq_one_letter_code
_entity_poly.pdbx_strand_id
1 'polypeptide(L)'
;MIPHLQASKLRFLPRKLFIVSLLFFCLSAMGQEPLHVLRSEGVGFPYGWVGIWKGELNIYAAEGLKQVIPMQLHILPSDTTGQYSWTIIYGPDTPDNRRSYVLKTLDQEKGHYLIDERNSILLDTYFFNDKLFSRFS
;
A
#
# COMPACT_ATOMS: atom_id res chain seq x y z
N MET A 1 -52.52 33.41 -55.10
CA MET A 1 -52.99 32.14 -54.52
C MET A 1 -51.77 31.26 -54.31
N ILE A 2 -51.25 31.23 -53.08
CA ILE A 2 -50.25 30.27 -52.56
C ILE A 2 -51.09 29.16 -51.91
N PRO A 3 -50.80 27.86 -52.07
CA PRO A 3 -49.65 27.18 -51.44
C PRO A 3 -49.07 26.07 -52.36
N HIS A 4 -48.16 25.17 -52.03
CA HIS A 4 -47.67 24.61 -50.78
C HIS A 4 -46.39 23.82 -51.14
N LEU A 5 -45.33 23.97 -50.35
CA LEU A 5 -44.09 23.18 -50.43
C LEU A 5 -44.38 21.71 -50.05
N GLN A 6 -43.89 20.70 -50.78
CA GLN A 6 -43.75 19.38 -50.16
C GLN A 6 -42.46 18.68 -50.58
N ALA A 7 -41.61 18.47 -49.58
CA ALA A 7 -40.36 17.76 -49.66
C ALA A 7 -40.53 16.24 -49.51
N SER A 8 -39.46 15.55 -49.94
CA SER A 8 -38.97 14.25 -49.47
C SER A 8 -39.50 12.98 -50.13
N LYS A 9 -38.55 12.19 -50.66
CA LYS A 9 -38.42 10.76 -50.32
C LYS A 9 -36.93 10.44 -50.15
N LEU A 10 -36.46 10.58 -48.91
CA LEU A 10 -35.16 10.04 -48.47
C LEU A 10 -35.26 8.51 -48.52
N ARG A 11 -34.44 7.87 -49.35
CA ARG A 11 -34.48 6.42 -49.56
C ARG A 11 -33.92 5.71 -48.33
N PHE A 12 -34.78 4.88 -47.73
CA PHE A 12 -34.51 4.03 -46.59
C PHE A 12 -33.54 2.90 -47.01
N LEU A 13 -32.32 2.90 -46.46
CA LEU A 13 -31.42 1.74 -46.56
C LEU A 13 -31.92 0.61 -45.63
N PRO A 14 -31.87 -0.67 -46.04
CA PRO A 14 -32.45 -1.76 -45.29
C PRO A 14 -31.66 -2.07 -44.01
N ARG A 15 -32.37 -1.89 -42.90
CA ARG A 15 -32.04 -2.02 -41.46
C ARG A 15 -31.58 -3.41 -41.00
N LYS A 16 -31.20 -4.33 -41.90
CA LYS A 16 -30.95 -5.75 -41.56
C LYS A 16 -29.49 -6.22 -41.66
N LEU A 17 -28.57 -5.39 -42.17
CA LEU A 17 -27.15 -5.75 -42.21
C LEU A 17 -26.31 -5.13 -41.07
N PHE A 18 -26.92 -4.39 -40.14
CA PHE A 18 -26.20 -3.73 -39.05
C PHE A 18 -26.16 -4.52 -37.74
N ILE A 19 -27.00 -5.55 -37.60
CA ILE A 19 -27.14 -6.29 -36.32
C ILE A 19 -26.06 -7.36 -36.16
N VAL A 20 -25.51 -7.90 -37.26
CA VAL A 20 -24.48 -8.96 -37.19
C VAL A 20 -23.08 -8.39 -36.86
N SER A 21 -22.84 -7.10 -37.14
CA SER A 21 -21.56 -6.45 -36.78
C SER A 21 -21.46 -6.06 -35.31
N LEU A 22 -22.58 -5.90 -34.59
CA LEU A 22 -22.56 -5.51 -33.17
C LEU A 22 -22.28 -6.68 -32.21
N LEU A 23 -22.54 -7.92 -32.63
CA LEU A 23 -22.30 -9.11 -31.81
C LEU A 23 -20.85 -9.59 -31.84
N PHE A 24 -20.07 -9.25 -32.87
CA PHE A 24 -18.65 -9.59 -32.94
C PHE A 24 -17.72 -8.58 -32.25
N PHE A 25 -18.21 -7.36 -31.97
CA PHE A 25 -17.42 -6.34 -31.28
C PHE A 25 -17.57 -6.40 -29.74
N CYS A 26 -18.54 -7.17 -29.23
CA CYS A 26 -18.80 -7.25 -27.79
C CYS A 26 -17.95 -8.33 -27.08
N LEU A 27 -17.42 -9.31 -27.83
CA LEU A 27 -16.68 -10.44 -27.24
C LEU A 27 -15.20 -10.12 -26.93
N SER A 28 -14.65 -9.03 -27.47
CA SER A 28 -13.28 -8.58 -27.17
C SER A 28 -13.20 -7.66 -25.94
N ALA A 29 -14.33 -7.15 -25.44
CA ALA A 29 -14.35 -6.24 -24.28
C ALA A 29 -14.33 -6.95 -22.92
N MET A 30 -14.47 -8.28 -22.87
CA MET A 30 -14.62 -9.05 -21.62
C MET A 30 -13.35 -9.78 -21.16
N GLY A 31 -12.19 -9.56 -21.82
CA GLY A 31 -10.98 -10.36 -21.60
C GLY A 31 -9.70 -9.59 -21.29
N GLN A 32 -9.78 -8.30 -20.96
CA GLN A 32 -8.64 -7.58 -20.42
C GLN A 32 -8.70 -7.66 -18.89
N GLU A 33 -8.15 -8.76 -18.34
CA GLU A 33 -7.63 -8.70 -16.97
C GLU A 33 -6.72 -7.47 -16.92
N PRO A 34 -6.95 -6.50 -16.01
CA PRO A 34 -6.07 -5.35 -15.91
C PRO A 34 -4.67 -5.90 -15.63
N LEU A 35 -3.76 -5.70 -16.59
CA LEU A 35 -2.34 -5.87 -16.35
C LEU A 35 -2.04 -5.01 -15.12
N HIS A 36 -1.73 -5.65 -14.00
CA HIS A 36 -1.31 -4.97 -12.79
C HIS A 36 0.04 -4.34 -13.10
N VAL A 37 0.01 -3.16 -13.74
CA VAL A 37 1.17 -2.29 -13.84
C VAL A 37 1.60 -2.12 -12.39
N LEU A 38 2.80 -2.59 -12.05
CA LEU A 38 3.43 -2.28 -10.78
C LEU A 38 3.53 -0.76 -10.72
N ARG A 39 2.47 -0.13 -10.23
CA ARG A 39 2.49 1.26 -9.83
C ARG A 39 3.58 1.28 -8.78
N SER A 40 4.64 2.04 -9.04
CA SER A 40 5.45 2.56 -7.95
C SER A 40 4.47 3.37 -7.10
N GLU A 41 3.81 2.71 -6.15
CA GLU A 41 3.28 3.38 -4.98
C GLU A 41 4.41 4.29 -4.48
N GLY A 42 4.11 5.56 -4.22
CA GLY A 42 5.15 6.55 -3.98
C GLY A 42 6.16 6.08 -2.93
N VAL A 43 7.38 6.60 -2.97
CA VAL A 43 8.49 6.23 -2.05
C VAL A 43 8.21 6.57 -0.57
N GLY A 44 6.97 6.97 -0.25
CA GLY A 44 6.54 7.33 1.08
C GLY A 44 6.13 6.15 1.96
N PHE A 45 5.98 6.46 3.24
CA PHE A 45 5.69 5.47 4.27
C PHE A 45 4.30 4.86 3.99
N PRO A 46 4.19 3.53 3.94
CA PRO A 46 2.94 2.86 3.63
C PRO A 46 1.93 3.07 4.76
N TYR A 47 0.87 3.83 4.49
CA TYR A 47 -0.19 4.10 5.48
C TYR A 47 -0.85 2.81 6.00
N GLY A 48 -0.91 1.75 5.18
CA GLY A 48 -1.41 0.44 5.58
C GLY A 48 -0.57 -0.26 6.66
N TRP A 49 0.64 0.23 6.98
CA TRP A 49 1.44 -0.30 8.09
C TRP A 49 1.05 0.29 9.44
N VAL A 50 0.29 1.38 9.46
CA VAL A 50 -0.19 1.99 10.71
C VAL A 50 -1.16 1.03 11.39
N GLY A 51 -0.83 0.61 12.61
CA GLY A 51 -1.62 -0.36 13.36
C GLY A 51 -0.83 -1.05 14.47
N ILE A 52 -1.49 -2.05 15.06
CA ILE A 52 -0.91 -2.93 16.08
C ILE A 52 -0.70 -4.30 15.46
N TRP A 53 0.56 -4.65 15.25
CA TRP A 53 1.00 -5.93 14.73
C TRP A 53 1.34 -6.85 15.89
N LYS A 54 0.94 -8.12 15.82
CA LYS A 54 1.21 -9.13 16.85
C LYS A 54 1.76 -10.39 16.21
N GLY A 55 2.63 -11.07 16.92
CA GLY A 55 3.22 -12.33 16.47
C GLY A 55 4.05 -12.97 17.56
N GLU A 56 4.74 -14.05 17.19
CA GLU A 56 5.65 -14.78 18.07
C GLU A 56 7.09 -14.59 17.60
N LEU A 57 7.98 -14.23 18.53
CA LEU A 57 9.42 -14.30 18.33
C LEU A 57 9.93 -15.66 18.77
N ASN A 58 10.41 -16.42 17.81
CA ASN A 58 11.03 -17.73 18.02
C ASN A 58 12.55 -17.58 18.13
N ILE A 59 13.11 -17.93 19.29
CA ILE A 59 14.54 -17.86 19.58
C ILE A 59 15.11 -19.28 19.49
N TYR A 60 16.11 -19.47 18.62
CA TYR A 60 16.76 -20.75 18.38
C TYR A 60 18.21 -20.74 18.90
N ALA A 61 18.71 -21.91 19.27
CA ALA A 61 20.13 -22.18 19.54
C ALA A 61 20.56 -23.50 18.88
N ALA A 62 21.77 -23.96 19.15
CA ALA A 62 22.32 -25.17 18.54
C ALA A 62 21.44 -26.41 18.75
N GLU A 63 20.74 -26.51 19.89
CA GLU A 63 19.84 -27.63 20.19
C GLU A 63 18.40 -27.45 19.67
N GLY A 64 18.11 -26.38 18.92
CA GLY A 64 16.80 -26.08 18.35
C GLY A 64 16.07 -24.90 19.00
N LEU A 65 14.74 -24.89 18.94
CA LEU A 65 13.89 -23.83 19.51
C LEU A 65 14.06 -23.76 21.03
N LYS A 66 14.48 -22.61 21.55
CA LYS A 66 14.71 -22.38 22.99
C LYS A 66 13.58 -21.63 23.66
N GLN A 67 13.00 -20.66 22.97
CA GLN A 67 12.01 -19.77 23.55
C GLN A 67 11.06 -19.24 22.49
N VAL A 68 9.81 -19.06 22.87
CA VAL A 68 8.78 -18.36 22.10
C VAL A 68 8.31 -17.18 22.95
N ILE A 69 8.39 -15.96 22.41
CA ILE A 69 7.98 -14.73 23.10
C ILE A 69 6.85 -14.07 22.30
N PRO A 70 5.66 -13.83 22.87
CA PRO A 70 4.66 -13.03 22.17
C PRO A 70 5.18 -11.60 22.04
N MET A 71 5.14 -11.05 20.84
CA MET A 71 5.62 -9.70 20.54
C MET A 71 4.53 -8.85 19.90
N GLN A 72 4.66 -7.55 20.09
CA GLN A 72 3.85 -6.55 19.40
C GLN A 72 4.72 -5.45 18.82
N LEU A 73 4.33 -4.94 17.65
CA LEU A 73 4.84 -3.71 17.06
C LEU A 73 3.67 -2.76 16.86
N HIS A 74 3.68 -1.62 17.56
CA HIS A 74 2.69 -0.57 17.40
C HIS A 74 3.30 0.53 16.55
N ILE A 75 2.71 0.76 15.38
CA ILE A 75 3.03 1.87 14.49
C ILE A 75 1.80 2.77 14.50
N LEU A 76 1.81 3.84 15.31
CA LEU A 76 0.62 4.68 15.48
C LEU A 76 0.91 6.14 15.10
N PRO A 77 -0.11 6.92 14.68
CA PRO A 77 0.05 8.35 14.43
C PRO A 77 0.71 9.06 15.61
N SER A 78 1.51 10.09 15.31
CA SER A 78 2.07 11.02 16.29
C SER A 78 1.40 12.38 16.13
N ASP A 79 1.45 13.19 17.19
CA ASP A 79 1.01 14.59 17.14
C ASP A 79 1.94 15.47 16.27
N THR A 80 3.11 14.95 15.88
CA THR A 80 4.06 15.66 15.01
C THR A 80 3.97 15.15 13.57
N THR A 81 3.73 16.07 12.63
CA THR A 81 3.73 15.79 11.19
C THR A 81 5.03 15.11 10.76
N GLY A 82 4.90 14.07 9.93
CA GLY A 82 6.04 13.29 9.44
C GLY A 82 6.63 12.31 10.46
N GLN A 83 5.98 12.13 11.63
CA GLN A 83 6.40 11.19 12.66
C GLN A 83 5.31 10.17 12.99
N TYR A 84 5.74 8.99 13.41
CA TYR A 84 4.91 7.94 13.97
C TYR A 84 5.51 7.49 15.29
N SER A 85 4.66 7.10 16.23
CA SER A 85 5.15 6.29 17.35
C SER A 85 5.55 4.91 16.82
N TRP A 86 6.67 4.41 17.32
CA TRP A 86 7.21 3.12 16.95
C TRP A 86 7.50 2.35 18.23
N THR A 87 6.54 1.55 18.68
CA THR A 87 6.65 0.86 19.97
C THR A 87 6.78 -0.63 19.81
N ILE A 88 7.86 -1.20 20.35
CA ILE A 88 8.07 -2.65 20.40
C ILE A 88 7.74 -3.13 21.81
N ILE A 89 7.00 -4.24 21.92
CA ILE A 89 6.65 -4.86 23.19
C ILE A 89 7.08 -6.32 23.16
N TYR A 90 7.89 -6.73 24.14
CA TYR A 90 8.36 -8.11 24.29
C TYR A 90 7.64 -8.78 25.45
N GLY A 91 6.77 -9.75 25.18
CA GLY A 91 6.01 -10.44 26.22
C GLY A 91 4.76 -9.66 26.67
N PRO A 92 4.38 -9.75 27.96
CA PRO A 92 3.29 -8.95 28.51
C PRO A 92 3.52 -7.45 28.34
N ASP A 93 2.46 -6.69 28.10
CA ASP A 93 2.53 -5.23 27.97
C ASP A 93 2.72 -4.55 29.33
N THR A 94 4.00 -4.44 29.71
CA THR A 94 4.45 -3.75 30.93
C THR A 94 5.48 -2.68 30.54
N PRO A 95 5.73 -1.68 31.41
CA PRO A 95 6.75 -0.65 31.14
C PRO A 95 8.13 -1.23 30.81
N ASP A 96 8.58 -2.25 31.54
CA ASP A 96 9.91 -2.87 31.36
C ASP A 96 10.05 -3.60 30.02
N ASN A 97 8.93 -4.10 29.50
CA ASN A 97 8.86 -4.84 28.24
C ASN A 97 8.66 -3.94 27.02
N ARG A 98 8.41 -2.64 27.23
CA ARG A 98 8.13 -1.67 26.18
C ARG A 98 9.39 -0.95 25.73
N ARG A 99 9.51 -0.71 24.42
CA ARG A 99 10.53 0.13 23.80
C ARG A 99 9.82 1.22 22.99
N SER A 100 9.74 2.42 23.56
CA SER A 100 8.94 3.54 23.04
C SER A 100 9.77 4.44 22.11
N TYR A 101 9.92 4.04 20.85
CA TYR A 101 10.71 4.77 19.86
C TYR A 101 9.83 5.70 19.01
N VAL A 102 10.47 6.45 18.11
CA VAL A 102 9.80 7.31 17.13
C VAL A 102 10.37 7.04 15.74
N LEU A 103 9.49 6.82 14.76
CA LEU A 103 9.87 6.83 13.35
C LEU A 103 9.69 8.26 12.80
N LYS A 104 10.76 8.86 12.28
CA LYS A 104 10.77 10.19 11.68
C LYS A 104 11.03 10.07 10.18
N THR A 105 10.28 10.81 9.38
CA THR A 105 10.53 10.96 7.95
C THR A 105 11.61 12.01 7.75
N LEU A 106 12.72 11.65 7.11
CA LEU A 106 13.82 12.58 6.79
C LEU A 106 13.73 13.08 5.34
N ASP A 107 13.54 12.16 4.38
CA ASP A 107 13.35 12.47 2.97
C ASP A 107 12.40 11.43 2.36
N GLN A 108 11.14 11.81 2.18
CA GLN A 108 10.10 10.91 1.67
C GLN A 108 10.35 10.48 0.22
N GLU A 109 10.99 11.31 -0.59
CA GLU A 109 11.23 11.00 -2.01
C GLU A 109 12.32 9.92 -2.17
N LYS A 110 13.24 9.85 -1.20
CA LYS A 110 14.28 8.80 -1.12
C LYS A 110 13.90 7.62 -0.24
N GLY A 111 12.72 7.65 0.37
CA GLY A 111 12.30 6.66 1.38
C GLY A 111 13.24 6.67 2.58
N HIS A 112 13.82 7.81 2.95
CA HIS A 112 14.77 7.92 4.05
C HIS A 112 14.05 8.28 5.35
N TYR A 113 14.23 7.44 6.35
CA TYR A 113 13.63 7.50 7.66
C TYR A 113 14.67 7.35 8.76
N LEU A 114 14.26 7.67 9.99
CA LEU A 114 15.06 7.54 11.19
C LEU A 114 14.21 6.94 12.30
N ILE A 115 14.66 5.84 12.90
CA ILE A 115 14.10 5.34 14.15
C ILE A 115 14.94 5.90 15.29
N ASP A 116 14.33 6.74 16.12
CA ASP A 116 14.95 7.36 17.30
C ASP A 116 14.55 6.57 18.56
N GLU A 117 15.53 5.93 19.19
CA GLU A 117 15.33 5.12 20.39
C GLU A 117 15.13 5.94 21.67
N ARG A 118 15.32 7.27 21.59
CA ARG A 118 15.25 8.22 22.72
C ARG A 118 16.27 7.97 23.83
N ASN A 119 17.38 7.34 23.50
CA ASN A 119 18.52 7.06 24.38
C ASN A 119 19.85 7.40 23.70
N SER A 120 19.84 8.39 22.81
CA SER A 120 20.94 8.81 21.93
C SER A 120 21.27 7.84 20.77
N ILE A 121 20.58 6.70 20.66
CA ILE A 121 20.71 5.79 19.53
C ILE A 121 19.73 6.19 18.42
N LEU A 122 20.27 6.29 17.21
CA LEU A 122 19.58 6.69 16.00
C LEU A 122 19.82 5.62 14.94
N LEU A 123 18.75 4.97 14.48
CA LEU A 123 18.82 3.92 13.47
C LEU A 123 18.46 4.49 12.10
N ASP A 124 19.48 4.69 11.28
CA ASP A 124 19.31 5.14 9.89
C ASP A 124 18.56 4.07 9.10
N THR A 125 17.48 4.47 8.42
CA THR A 125 16.49 3.52 7.91
C THR A 125 16.00 3.92 6.50
N TYR A 126 15.88 2.97 5.58
CA TYR A 126 15.42 3.20 4.21
C TYR A 126 14.24 2.30 3.85
N PHE A 127 13.20 2.89 3.29
CA PHE A 127 12.07 2.20 2.68
C PHE A 127 12.35 1.98 1.19
N PHE A 128 12.43 0.71 0.79
CA PHE A 128 12.71 0.31 -0.58
C PHE A 128 12.07 -1.07 -0.85
N ASN A 129 11.37 -1.21 -1.98
CA ASN A 129 10.69 -2.45 -2.38
C ASN A 129 9.81 -3.06 -1.26
N ASP A 130 8.89 -2.27 -0.72
CA ASP A 130 7.95 -2.65 0.34
C ASP A 130 8.61 -3.20 1.61
N LYS A 131 9.84 -2.78 1.87
CA LYS A 131 10.63 -3.20 3.03
C LYS A 131 11.31 -1.99 3.64
N LEU A 132 11.40 -2.01 4.95
CA LEU A 132 12.11 -1.01 5.73
C LEU A 132 13.42 -1.63 6.23
N PHE A 133 14.54 -1.10 5.77
CA PHE A 133 15.88 -1.60 6.07
C PHE A 133 16.60 -0.65 7.00
N SER A 134 17.25 -1.18 8.03
CA SER A 134 18.23 -0.44 8.81
C SER A 134 19.50 -1.29 8.93
N ARG A 135 20.66 -0.65 8.84
CA ARG A 135 21.97 -1.29 9.01
C ARG A 135 22.69 -0.66 10.18
N PHE A 136 23.03 -1.48 11.16
CA PHE A 136 23.86 -1.13 12.31
C PHE A 136 25.07 -2.06 12.36
N SER A 137 26.22 -1.57 12.83
CA SER A 137 27.50 -2.28 12.90
C SER A 137 28.27 -1.91 14.15
#